data_AF-A0A941CG72-F1
#
_entry.id   AF-A0A941CG72-F1
#
_cell.length_a   1.000
_cell.length_b   1.000
_cell.length_c   1.000
_cell.angle_alpha   90.00
_cell.angle_beta   90.00
_cell.angle_gamma   90.00
#
_symmetry.space_group_name_H-M   'P 1'
#
loop_
_entity.id
_entity.type
_entity.pdbx_description
1 polymer ?
#
loop_
_entity_poly.entity_id
_entity_poly.type
_entity_poly.pdbx_seq_one_letter_code
_entity_poly.pdbx_strand_id
1 'polypeptide(L)'
;MQKTLRKITAKETLEITEQGFYINTKEERIDISEIQKAAVSGTKFYDTKELDDLLDKTNINSNNETSFEVVEETTISSIQRLTSLGFLNPMCLNFASAKNPGGGFFNGAQAQEESIARSSGLYPCQLSAIEFYETHKAMKSCTYTDGMIYSPKVLVIRKDSGEFLTYPFLVQ
;
A
#
# COMPACT_ATOMS: atom_id res chain seq x y z
N MET A 1 15.69 14.22 -14.76
CA MET A 1 16.12 14.26 -13.35
C MET A 1 15.14 13.55 -12.42
N GLN A 2 13.87 13.95 -12.34
CA GLN A 2 12.89 13.37 -11.41
C GLN A 2 12.59 11.87 -11.61
N LYS A 3 12.56 11.37 -12.86
CA LYS A 3 12.34 9.93 -13.15
C LYS A 3 13.45 9.04 -12.59
N THR A 4 14.70 9.47 -12.68
CA THR A 4 15.86 8.75 -12.15
C THR A 4 15.78 8.64 -10.63
N LEU A 5 15.44 9.75 -9.96
CA LEU A 5 15.25 9.76 -8.50
C LEU A 5 14.18 8.75 -8.08
N ARG A 6 13.01 8.73 -8.75
CA ARG A 6 11.96 7.74 -8.44
C ARG A 6 12.41 6.29 -8.58
N LYS A 7 13.28 5.98 -9.55
CA LYS A 7 13.86 4.63 -9.69
C LYS A 7 14.79 4.29 -8.53
N ILE A 8 15.59 5.25 -8.08
CA ILE A 8 16.48 5.08 -6.92
C ILE A 8 15.63 4.84 -5.66
N THR A 9 14.64 5.68 -5.41
CA THR A 9 13.72 5.53 -4.27
C THR A 9 12.97 4.19 -4.29
N ALA A 10 12.54 3.73 -5.46
CA ALA A 10 11.90 2.42 -5.61
C ALA A 10 12.82 1.26 -5.21
N LYS A 11 14.08 1.28 -5.66
CA LYS A 11 15.08 0.27 -5.30
C LYS A 11 15.42 0.32 -3.81
N GLU A 12 15.70 1.51 -3.28
CA GLU A 12 16.01 1.70 -1.86
C GLU A 12 14.87 1.22 -0.96
N THR A 13 13.63 1.44 -1.37
CA THR A 13 12.45 0.98 -0.61
C THR A 13 12.33 -0.55 -0.63
N LEU A 14 12.61 -1.19 -1.76
CA LEU A 14 12.66 -2.66 -1.82
C LEU A 14 13.76 -3.20 -0.89
N GLU A 15 14.97 -2.66 -0.99
CA GLU A 15 16.10 -3.05 -0.14
C GLU A 15 15.77 -2.91 1.35
N ILE A 16 15.07 -1.83 1.74
CA ILE A 16 14.58 -1.61 3.10
C ILE A 16 13.59 -2.71 3.54
N THR A 17 12.64 -3.06 2.69
CA THR A 17 11.66 -4.11 3.00
C THR A 17 12.30 -5.50 3.10
N GLU A 18 13.38 -5.75 2.36
CA GLU A 18 14.13 -7.00 2.39
C GLU A 18 15.07 -7.09 3.61
N GLN A 19 15.80 -6.02 3.92
CA GLN A 19 16.72 -5.98 5.07
C GLN A 19 15.99 -5.78 6.41
N GLY A 20 14.76 -5.26 6.38
CA GLY A 20 13.88 -5.13 7.54
C GLY A 20 14.16 -3.93 8.44
N PHE A 21 14.88 -2.91 7.98
CA PHE A 21 15.07 -1.66 8.74
C PHE A 21 15.39 -0.48 7.81
N TYR A 22 15.23 0.75 8.31
CA TYR A 22 15.75 1.96 7.67
C TYR A 22 16.40 2.89 8.71
N ILE A 23 17.19 3.85 8.25
CA ILE A 23 17.76 4.91 9.08
C ILE A 23 16.92 6.17 8.90
N ASN A 24 16.33 6.68 9.97
CA ASN A 24 15.47 7.86 9.89
C ASN A 24 16.31 9.16 9.82
N THR A 25 15.63 10.31 9.71
CA THR A 25 16.28 11.63 9.64
C THR A 25 16.99 12.06 10.93
N LYS A 26 16.83 11.31 12.02
CA LYS A 26 17.54 11.50 13.30
C LYS A 26 18.69 10.51 13.48
N GLU A 27 19.08 9.80 12.42
CA GLU A 27 20.12 8.76 12.43
C GLU A 27 19.78 7.55 13.32
N GLU A 28 18.49 7.34 13.62
CA GLU A 28 18.03 6.21 14.41
C GLU A 28 17.71 5.02 13.49
N ARG A 29 18.14 3.82 13.89
CA ARG A 29 17.77 2.58 13.22
C ARG A 29 16.35 2.18 13.61
N ILE A 30 15.45 2.17 12.64
CA ILE A 30 14.05 1.77 12.82
C ILE A 30 13.87 0.35 12.28
N ASP A 31 13.66 -0.62 13.17
CA ASP A 31 13.37 -2.00 12.81
C ASP A 31 11.91 -2.14 12.39
N ILE A 32 11.69 -2.68 11.19
CA ILE A 32 10.37 -2.92 10.60
C ILE A 32 10.17 -4.41 10.25
N SER A 33 11.15 -5.28 10.54
CA SER A 33 11.24 -6.63 10.00
C SER A 33 10.02 -7.48 10.35
N GLU A 34 9.64 -7.53 11.63
CA GLU A 34 8.50 -8.31 12.10
C GLU A 34 7.16 -7.76 11.58
N ILE A 35 7.02 -6.44 11.53
CA ILE A 35 5.80 -5.81 11.02
C ILE A 35 5.66 -6.05 9.51
N GLN A 36 6.74 -5.92 8.75
CA GLN A 36 6.75 -6.19 7.31
C GLN A 36 6.40 -7.65 7.03
N LYS A 37 6.99 -8.60 7.76
CA LYS A 37 6.63 -10.03 7.64
C LYS A 37 5.16 -10.29 7.95
N ALA A 38 4.64 -9.67 9.01
CA ALA A 38 3.24 -9.81 9.40
C ALA A 38 2.28 -9.21 8.35
N ALA A 39 2.63 -8.10 7.72
CA ALA A 39 1.85 -7.50 6.65
C ALA A 39 1.79 -8.41 5.42
N VAL A 40 2.93 -9.00 5.04
CA VAL A 40 3.01 -9.96 3.93
C VAL A 40 2.23 -11.23 4.26
N SER A 41 2.41 -11.82 5.44
CA SER A 41 1.72 -13.07 5.80
C SER A 41 0.21 -12.89 6.03
N GLY A 42 -0.21 -11.70 6.44
CA GLY A 42 -1.62 -11.34 6.58
C GLY A 42 -2.28 -10.90 5.27
N THR A 43 -1.51 -10.72 4.19
CA THR A 43 -2.07 -10.32 2.90
C THR A 43 -2.89 -11.46 2.31
N LYS A 44 -4.09 -11.13 1.84
CA LYS A 44 -5.00 -12.08 1.23
C LYS A 44 -5.56 -11.54 -0.09
N PHE A 45 -5.53 -12.39 -1.12
CA PHE A 45 -6.34 -12.22 -2.31
C PHE A 45 -7.75 -12.77 -2.04
N TYR A 46 -8.76 -11.99 -2.38
CA TYR A 46 -10.16 -12.39 -2.41
C TYR A 46 -10.64 -12.39 -3.86
N ASP A 47 -11.14 -13.53 -4.33
CA ASP A 47 -11.81 -13.58 -5.63
C ASP A 47 -13.21 -12.95 -5.57
N THR A 48 -13.83 -12.73 -6.75
CA THR A 48 -15.17 -12.13 -6.85
C THR A 48 -16.21 -12.90 -6.02
N LYS A 49 -16.16 -14.23 -6.02
CA LYS A 49 -17.14 -15.05 -5.30
C LYS A 49 -16.93 -14.93 -3.79
N GLU A 50 -15.69 -14.92 -3.31
CA GLU A 50 -15.39 -14.72 -1.89
C GLU A 50 -15.86 -13.34 -1.40
N LEU A 51 -15.75 -12.30 -2.25
CA LEU A 51 -16.24 -10.96 -1.95
C LEU A 51 -17.77 -10.90 -1.93
N ASP A 52 -18.45 -11.52 -2.90
CA ASP A 52 -19.91 -11.62 -2.89
C ASP A 52 -20.41 -12.36 -1.63
N ASP A 53 -19.78 -13.49 -1.30
CA ASP A 53 -20.07 -14.26 -0.09
C ASP A 53 -19.83 -13.43 1.20
N LEU A 54 -18.85 -12.52 1.18
CA LEU A 54 -18.55 -11.62 2.29
C LEU A 54 -19.61 -10.53 2.40
N LEU A 55 -20.02 -9.92 1.30
CA LEU A 55 -21.07 -8.89 1.25
C LEU A 55 -22.39 -9.44 1.79
N ASP A 56 -22.80 -10.63 1.35
CA ASP A 56 -24.04 -11.28 1.80
C ASP A 56 -24.05 -11.58 3.30
N LYS A 57 -22.89 -11.87 3.89
CA LYS A 57 -22.74 -12.16 5.32
C LYS A 57 -22.52 -10.92 6.18
N THR A 58 -22.18 -9.79 5.56
CA THR A 58 -21.82 -8.57 6.28
C THR A 58 -23.09 -7.81 6.64
N ASN A 59 -23.36 -7.70 7.95
CA ASN A 59 -24.41 -6.83 8.46
C ASN A 59 -23.78 -5.57 9.04
N ILE A 60 -23.85 -4.46 8.30
CA ILE A 60 -23.28 -3.18 8.71
C ILE A 60 -24.29 -2.45 9.60
N ASN A 61 -24.18 -2.63 10.90
CA ASN A 61 -24.88 -1.81 11.89
C ASN A 61 -23.85 -0.90 12.58
N SER A 62 -23.83 0.38 12.20
CA SER A 62 -23.00 1.39 12.84
C SER A 62 -23.87 2.52 13.36
N ASN A 63 -23.70 2.87 14.64
CA ASN A 63 -24.30 4.06 15.25
C ASN A 63 -23.40 5.29 15.11
N ASN A 64 -22.27 5.19 14.40
CA ASN A 64 -21.36 6.30 14.18
C ASN A 64 -21.84 7.15 13.01
N GLU A 65 -21.73 8.46 13.14
CA GLU A 65 -21.94 9.40 12.04
C GLU A 65 -20.69 9.45 11.14
N THR A 66 -20.87 9.24 9.83
CA THR A 66 -19.78 9.30 8.85
C THR A 66 -19.60 10.73 8.37
N SER A 67 -18.41 11.30 8.59
CA SER A 67 -17.99 12.56 7.98
C SER A 67 -17.30 12.31 6.65
N PHE A 68 -17.62 13.11 5.63
CA PHE A 68 -16.99 13.08 4.33
C PHE A 68 -16.21 14.38 4.09
N GLU A 69 -15.00 14.26 3.58
CA GLU A 69 -14.15 15.39 3.18
C GLU A 69 -13.60 15.18 1.77
N VAL A 70 -13.48 16.27 1.02
CA VAL A 70 -12.79 16.29 -0.28
C VAL A 70 -11.64 17.27 -0.16
N VAL A 71 -10.42 16.76 -0.30
CA VAL A 71 -9.18 17.50 -0.05
C VAL A 71 -8.21 17.33 -1.21
N GLU A 72 -7.37 18.33 -1.45
CA GLU A 72 -6.29 18.27 -2.44
C GLU A 72 -5.03 17.66 -1.82
N GLU A 73 -5.13 16.39 -1.42
CA GLU A 73 -4.05 15.65 -0.77
C GLU A 73 -3.67 14.40 -1.58
N THR A 74 -2.40 14.01 -1.48
CA THR A 74 -1.99 12.66 -1.89
C THR A 74 -2.47 11.64 -0.87
N THR A 75 -2.54 10.36 -1.24
CA THR A 75 -2.82 9.28 -0.27
C THR A 75 -1.84 9.29 0.90
N ILE A 76 -0.54 9.51 0.66
CA ILE A 76 0.48 9.51 1.71
C ILE A 76 0.29 10.69 2.66
N SER A 77 0.05 11.90 2.15
CA SER A 77 -0.22 13.07 3.00
C SER A 77 -1.53 12.94 3.78
N SER A 78 -2.58 12.35 3.19
CA SER A 78 -3.82 12.03 3.89
C SER A 78 -3.58 11.06 5.06
N ILE A 79 -2.82 9.98 4.84
CA ILE A 79 -2.43 9.04 5.90
C ILE A 79 -1.71 9.76 7.03
N GLN A 80 -0.78 10.66 6.70
CA GLN A 80 -0.01 11.43 7.69
C GLN A 80 -0.90 12.36 8.50
N ARG A 81 -1.80 13.09 7.84
CA ARG A 81 -2.76 13.98 8.49
C ARG A 81 -3.69 13.20 9.41
N LEU A 82 -4.33 12.14 8.91
CA LEU A 82 -5.25 11.30 9.69
C LEU A 82 -4.54 10.68 10.89
N THR A 83 -3.32 10.16 10.71
CA THR A 83 -2.57 9.60 11.83
C THR A 83 -2.18 10.68 12.85
N SER A 84 -1.84 11.90 12.41
CA SER A 84 -1.56 13.04 13.30
C SER A 84 -2.79 13.51 14.07
N LEU A 85 -3.99 13.29 13.54
CA LEU A 85 -5.27 13.52 14.22
C LEU A 85 -5.66 12.38 15.17
N GLY A 86 -4.84 11.32 15.28
CA GLY A 86 -5.05 10.20 16.19
C GLY A 86 -5.84 9.03 15.60
N PHE A 87 -6.16 9.04 14.30
CA PHE A 87 -6.75 7.88 13.64
C PHE A 87 -5.71 6.76 13.51
N LEU A 88 -6.08 5.55 13.94
CA LEU A 88 -5.20 4.38 13.91
C LEU A 88 -5.52 3.53 12.68
N ASN A 89 -4.47 3.10 11.95
CA ASN A 89 -4.57 2.15 10.83
C ASN A 89 -5.58 2.54 9.74
N PRO A 90 -5.51 3.76 9.15
CA PRO A 90 -6.43 4.17 8.11
C PRO A 90 -6.40 3.19 6.92
N MET A 91 -7.58 2.90 6.38
CA MET A 91 -7.72 2.05 5.19
C MET A 91 -7.56 2.87 3.92
N CYS A 92 -6.76 2.39 2.98
CA CYS A 92 -6.40 3.12 1.77
C CYS A 92 -6.73 2.32 0.52
N LEU A 93 -7.50 2.92 -0.39
CA LEU A 93 -7.71 2.33 -1.71
C LEU A 93 -6.49 2.60 -2.62
N ASN A 94 -5.80 1.53 -3.02
CA ASN A 94 -4.78 1.58 -4.05
C ASN A 94 -5.41 1.50 -5.45
N PHE A 95 -5.08 2.43 -6.33
CA PHE A 95 -5.48 2.43 -7.74
C PHE A 95 -4.60 1.47 -8.55
N ALA A 96 -4.77 0.18 -8.23
CA ALA A 96 -3.85 -0.88 -8.60
C ALA A 96 -3.83 -1.17 -10.10
N SER A 97 -2.65 -1.47 -10.62
CA SER A 97 -2.44 -2.18 -11.87
C SER A 97 -2.91 -3.62 -11.72
N ALA A 98 -3.87 -4.03 -12.55
CA ALA A 98 -4.33 -5.42 -12.57
C ALA A 98 -3.23 -6.42 -12.98
N LYS A 99 -2.16 -5.96 -13.65
CA LYS A 99 -1.17 -6.85 -14.30
C LYS A 99 0.22 -6.83 -13.67
N ASN A 100 0.56 -5.78 -12.93
CA ASN A 100 1.92 -5.57 -12.43
C ASN A 100 1.86 -5.11 -10.99
N PRO A 101 2.40 -5.89 -10.02
CA PRO A 101 2.58 -5.45 -8.65
C PRO A 101 3.35 -4.12 -8.59
N GLY A 102 2.82 -3.14 -7.86
CA GLY A 102 3.37 -1.79 -7.76
C GLY A 102 3.37 -1.00 -9.08
N GLY A 103 2.61 -1.46 -10.08
CA GLY A 103 2.50 -0.80 -11.38
C GLY A 103 3.87 -0.65 -12.07
N GLY A 104 4.20 0.59 -12.43
CA GLY A 104 5.46 0.94 -13.08
C GLY A 104 6.54 1.49 -12.15
N PHE A 105 6.47 1.27 -10.83
CA PHE A 105 7.30 2.03 -9.87
C PHE A 105 8.81 1.85 -10.05
N PHE A 106 9.29 0.64 -10.37
CA PHE A 106 10.71 0.41 -10.73
C PHE A 106 11.16 1.14 -11.99
N ASN A 107 10.22 1.46 -12.89
CA ASN A 107 10.49 2.23 -14.10
C ASN A 107 10.42 3.75 -13.88
N GLY A 108 10.15 4.18 -12.64
CA GLY A 108 10.02 5.59 -12.28
C GLY A 108 8.74 6.22 -12.82
N ALA A 109 7.69 5.42 -13.04
CA ALA A 109 6.36 5.91 -13.34
C ALA A 109 5.79 6.72 -12.18
N GLN A 110 4.79 7.55 -12.46
CA GLN A 110 4.20 8.48 -11.50
C GLN A 110 2.69 8.38 -11.61
N ALA A 111 2.08 7.56 -10.76
CA ALA A 111 0.68 7.63 -10.40
C ALA A 111 0.54 7.30 -8.89
N GLN A 112 -0.70 7.12 -8.44
CA GLN A 112 -1.01 6.89 -7.03
C GLN A 112 -0.40 5.58 -6.53
N GLU A 113 -0.59 4.46 -7.25
CA GLU A 113 0.00 3.17 -6.91
C GLU A 113 1.52 3.25 -6.77
N GLU A 114 2.22 3.85 -7.76
CA GLU A 114 3.68 3.94 -7.67
C GLU A 114 4.15 4.85 -6.53
N SER A 115 3.35 5.84 -6.14
CA SER A 115 3.64 6.66 -4.96
C SER A 115 3.56 5.83 -3.69
N ILE A 116 2.49 5.04 -3.54
CA ILE A 116 2.30 4.14 -2.39
C ILE A 116 3.42 3.09 -2.36
N ALA A 117 3.71 2.43 -3.47
CA ALA A 117 4.74 1.39 -3.56
C ALA A 117 6.15 1.91 -3.25
N ARG A 118 6.49 3.16 -3.59
CA ARG A 118 7.78 3.79 -3.24
C ARG A 118 7.87 4.28 -1.80
N SER A 119 6.74 4.47 -1.13
CA SER A 119 6.71 5.07 0.21
C SER A 119 6.36 4.06 1.30
N SER A 120 6.11 2.80 0.95
CA SER A 120 5.57 1.79 1.86
C SER A 120 6.08 0.37 1.61
N GLY A 121 5.73 -0.53 2.53
CA GLY A 121 5.92 -1.98 2.45
C GLY A 121 4.89 -2.72 1.59
N LEU A 122 4.14 -2.03 0.73
CA LEU A 122 3.04 -2.62 -0.06
C LEU A 122 3.53 -3.63 -1.11
N TYR A 123 4.67 -3.36 -1.76
CA TYR A 123 5.11 -4.17 -2.90
C TYR A 123 5.34 -5.65 -2.55
N PRO A 124 6.05 -6.01 -1.45
CA PRO A 124 6.12 -7.41 -1.00
C PRO A 124 4.76 -8.04 -0.68
N CYS A 125 3.80 -7.25 -0.19
CA CYS A 125 2.44 -7.73 0.06
C CYS A 125 1.76 -8.11 -1.26
N GLN A 126 1.82 -7.24 -2.26
CA GLN A 126 1.30 -7.54 -3.61
C GLN A 126 1.96 -8.77 -4.24
N LEU A 127 3.27 -8.98 -4.04
CA LEU A 127 3.96 -10.17 -4.53
C LEU A 127 3.46 -11.47 -3.90
N SER A 128 3.00 -11.44 -2.64
CA SER A 128 2.42 -12.62 -1.99
C SER A 128 1.06 -13.04 -2.57
N ALA A 129 0.37 -12.12 -3.24
CA ALA A 129 -0.93 -12.32 -3.87
C ALA A 129 -0.80 -12.49 -5.40
N ILE A 130 0.18 -13.27 -5.85
CA ILE A 130 0.52 -13.38 -7.28
C ILE A 130 -0.63 -13.88 -8.17
N GLU A 131 -1.52 -14.69 -7.59
CA GLU A 131 -2.71 -15.24 -8.25
C GLU A 131 -3.63 -14.16 -8.84
N PHE A 132 -3.79 -13.03 -8.15
CA PHE A 132 -4.51 -11.87 -8.67
C PHE A 132 -3.92 -11.42 -10.00
N TYR A 133 -2.60 -11.27 -10.07
CA TYR A 133 -1.92 -10.77 -11.27
C TYR A 133 -1.88 -11.80 -12.39
N GLU A 134 -1.70 -13.08 -12.07
CA GLU A 134 -1.71 -14.16 -13.06
C GLU A 134 -3.07 -14.29 -13.74
N THR A 135 -4.15 -14.25 -12.96
CA THR A 135 -5.53 -14.24 -13.45
C THR A 135 -5.74 -13.11 -14.46
N HIS A 136 -5.40 -11.87 -14.10
CA HIS A 136 -5.61 -10.70 -14.95
C HIS A 136 -4.64 -10.60 -16.14
N LYS A 137 -3.46 -11.23 -16.08
CA LYS A 137 -2.55 -11.36 -17.23
C LYS A 137 -3.11 -12.30 -18.29
N ALA A 138 -3.79 -13.37 -17.87
CA ALA A 138 -4.42 -14.33 -18.78
C ALA A 138 -5.70 -13.77 -19.45
N MET A 139 -6.32 -12.73 -18.86
CA MET A 139 -7.52 -12.10 -19.41
C MET A 139 -7.23 -11.24 -20.64
N LYS A 140 -8.13 -11.36 -21.64
CA LYS A 140 -8.16 -10.48 -22.82
C LYS A 140 -9.02 -9.23 -22.63
N SER A 141 -9.93 -9.23 -21.63
CA SER A 141 -10.78 -8.07 -21.32
C SER A 141 -9.99 -6.99 -20.59
N CYS A 142 -10.38 -5.73 -20.79
CA CYS A 142 -9.89 -4.57 -20.05
C CYS A 142 -10.76 -4.21 -18.83
N THR A 143 -11.86 -4.92 -18.60
CA THR A 143 -12.72 -4.69 -17.43
C THR A 143 -12.20 -5.37 -16.16
N TYR A 144 -11.25 -6.31 -16.30
CA TYR A 144 -10.72 -7.10 -15.18
C TYR A 144 -11.82 -7.83 -14.38
N THR A 145 -11.54 -8.23 -13.15
CA THR A 145 -12.50 -8.82 -12.21
C THR A 145 -12.65 -7.93 -10.98
N ASP A 146 -13.68 -8.19 -10.18
CA ASP A 146 -13.88 -7.51 -8.89
C ASP A 146 -12.95 -8.04 -7.79
N GLY A 147 -12.06 -9.00 -8.08
CA GLY A 147 -11.13 -9.55 -7.10
C GLY A 147 -10.25 -8.47 -6.47
N MET A 148 -9.94 -8.61 -5.18
CA MET A 148 -9.22 -7.60 -4.39
C MET A 148 -8.08 -8.21 -3.61
N ILE A 149 -6.99 -7.44 -3.44
CA ILE A 149 -5.93 -7.76 -2.50
C ILE A 149 -6.14 -6.90 -1.25
N TYR A 150 -6.24 -7.53 -0.09
CA TYR A 150 -6.23 -6.87 1.20
C TYR A 150 -4.88 -7.08 1.87
N SER A 151 -4.21 -5.98 2.27
CA SER A 151 -2.89 -6.02 2.89
C SER A 151 -2.92 -5.33 4.26
N PRO A 152 -3.00 -6.08 5.37
CA PRO A 152 -3.11 -5.49 6.69
C PRO A 152 -1.77 -4.92 7.18
N LYS A 153 -1.82 -3.81 7.93
CA LYS A 153 -0.67 -3.23 8.66
C LYS A 153 0.53 -2.94 7.78
N VAL A 154 0.31 -2.50 6.54
CA VAL A 154 1.37 -2.05 5.65
C VAL A 154 2.06 -0.82 6.27
N LEU A 155 3.38 -0.86 6.33
CA LEU A 155 4.19 0.25 6.85
C LEU A 155 4.34 1.33 5.79
N VAL A 156 4.00 2.57 6.12
CA VAL A 156 4.43 3.76 5.36
C VAL A 156 5.70 4.30 6.02
N ILE A 157 6.78 4.38 5.25
CA ILE A 157 8.12 4.73 5.73
C ILE A 157 8.63 6.07 5.19
N ARG A 158 7.97 6.65 4.17
CA ARG A 158 8.36 7.93 3.56
C ARG A 158 7.22 8.92 3.45
N LYS A 159 7.58 10.21 3.38
CA LYS A 159 6.72 11.31 2.94
C LYS A 159 6.72 11.43 1.41
N ASP A 160 5.83 12.25 0.87
CA ASP A 160 5.81 12.59 -0.56
C ASP A 160 7.13 13.23 -1.05
N SER A 161 7.86 13.92 -0.17
CA SER A 161 9.18 14.46 -0.46
C SER A 161 10.26 13.39 -0.67
N GLY A 162 9.98 12.13 -0.32
CA GLY A 162 10.93 11.02 -0.33
C GLY A 162 11.72 10.85 0.97
N GLU A 163 11.60 11.81 1.91
CA GLU A 163 12.21 11.74 3.23
C GLU A 163 11.63 10.57 4.04
N PHE A 164 12.50 9.89 4.79
CA PHE A 164 12.08 8.91 5.77
C PHE A 164 11.29 9.54 6.92
N LEU A 165 10.29 8.81 7.41
CA LEU A 165 9.55 9.15 8.61
C LEU A 165 10.36 8.81 9.86
N THR A 166 10.21 9.60 10.93
CA THR A 166 10.84 9.27 12.22
C THR A 166 10.37 7.92 12.76
N TYR A 167 9.08 7.65 12.64
CA TYR A 167 8.46 6.35 12.88
C TYR A 167 7.48 6.03 11.74
N PRO A 168 7.34 4.76 11.35
CA PRO A 168 6.43 4.38 10.28
C PRO A 168 4.98 4.53 10.74
N PHE A 169 4.10 4.84 9.79
CA PHE A 169 2.66 4.73 10.00
C PHE A 169 2.19 3.36 9.52
N LEU A 170 1.17 2.81 10.17
CA LEU A 170 0.53 1.58 9.74
C LEU A 170 -0.77 1.93 9.01
N VAL A 171 -1.00 1.27 7.88
CA VAL A 171 -2.22 1.40 7.08
C VAL A 171 -2.75 0.02 6.68
N GLN A 172 -3.97 -0.01 6.17
CA GLN A 172 -4.64 -1.23 5.70
C GLN A 172 -5.23 -1.04 4.30
#